data_AF-A0AAF0B5J7-F1
#
_entry.id   AF-A0AAF0B5J7-F1
#
_cell.length_a   1.000
_cell.length_b   1.000
_cell.length_c   1.000
_cell.angle_alpha   90.00
_cell.angle_beta   90.00
_cell.angle_gamma   90.00
#
_symmetry.space_group_name_H-M   'P 1'
#
loop_
_entity.id
_entity.type
_entity.pdbx_description
1 polymer ?
#
loop_
_entity_poly.entity_id
_entity_poly.type
_entity_poly.pdbx_seq_one_letter_code
_entity_poly.pdbx_strand_id
1 'polypeptide(L)'
;MEYVLNDDEIKKVVQKNDAYYSLIELNDVLYLNNKLYKKIECLQNLNNLKALYLNNNALERICGLDSCVNLVALYLNSNRISKIENLSSLKKLRILNLEDNYINVIENLENLCYLEDLNLSSNCLGDKGCCMVSLLENNKCLTILNLSNNKIEEDILDNLSNLKNLNILYIMNNPGLSKYKNYRKLFVHTLKNLTFLDYKPITNEERRCVQAFFAYGTKGEQDELKKIKLEQKMEHEHSVECMNLYTLFIIYIKYF
;
A
#
# COMPACT_ATOMS: atom_id res chain seq x y z
N MET A 1 -6.83 -26.55 -24.46
CA MET A 1 -5.60 -26.52 -23.62
C MET A 1 -5.94 -25.77 -22.37
N GLU A 2 -5.73 -26.37 -21.20
CA GLU A 2 -5.81 -25.63 -19.95
C GLU A 2 -4.58 -24.72 -19.85
N TYR A 3 -4.80 -23.43 -19.63
CA TYR A 3 -3.72 -22.47 -19.42
C TYR A 3 -3.20 -22.64 -17.99
N VAL A 4 -2.30 -23.60 -17.81
CA VAL A 4 -1.73 -23.94 -16.51
C VAL A 4 -0.27 -23.52 -16.48
N LEU A 5 0.13 -22.86 -15.40
CA LEU A 5 1.52 -22.54 -15.14
C LEU A 5 2.18 -23.74 -14.45
N ASN A 6 3.12 -24.37 -15.15
CA ASN A 6 3.96 -25.45 -14.63
C ASN A 6 5.42 -25.25 -15.06
N ASP A 7 6.31 -26.09 -14.56
CA ASP A 7 7.75 -25.98 -14.81
C ASP A 7 8.11 -25.99 -16.31
N ASP A 8 7.36 -26.73 -17.13
CA ASP A 8 7.61 -26.79 -18.57
C ASP A 8 7.21 -25.49 -19.28
N GLU A 9 6.14 -24.83 -18.86
CA GLU A 9 5.82 -23.50 -19.36
C GLU A 9 6.83 -22.46 -18.90
N ILE A 10 7.35 -22.57 -17.68
CA ILE A 10 8.45 -21.70 -17.23
C ILE A 10 9.69 -21.92 -18.10
N LYS A 11 10.07 -23.17 -18.39
CA LYS A 11 11.17 -23.47 -19.33
C LYS A 11 10.96 -22.82 -20.68
N LYS A 12 9.75 -22.91 -21.25
CA LYS A 12 9.44 -22.30 -22.54
C LYS A 12 9.52 -20.77 -22.49
N VAL A 13 9.07 -20.13 -21.41
CA VAL A 13 9.16 -18.68 -21.24
C VAL A 13 10.62 -18.25 -21.12
N VAL A 14 11.41 -18.96 -20.32
CA VAL A 14 12.84 -18.71 -20.11
C VAL A 14 13.63 -18.90 -21.40
N GLN A 15 13.39 -19.99 -22.14
CA GLN A 15 14.08 -20.26 -23.41
C GLN A 15 13.75 -19.26 -24.53
N LYS A 16 12.58 -18.62 -24.49
CA LYS A 16 12.15 -17.66 -25.51
C LYS A 16 12.63 -16.24 -25.23
N ASN A 17 13.22 -15.98 -24.07
CA ASN A 17 13.60 -14.64 -23.66
C ASN A 17 15.05 -14.64 -23.17
N ASP A 18 15.92 -14.08 -24.01
CA ASP A 18 17.37 -14.01 -23.78
C ASP A 18 17.77 -13.23 -22.52
N ALA A 19 16.84 -12.49 -21.90
CA ALA A 19 17.06 -11.81 -20.63
C ALA A 19 17.11 -12.76 -19.42
N TYR A 20 16.67 -14.01 -19.57
CA TYR A 20 16.69 -15.01 -18.50
C TYR A 20 17.89 -15.95 -18.62
N TYR A 21 18.37 -16.41 -17.46
CA TYR A 21 19.31 -17.52 -17.42
C TYR A 21 18.62 -18.80 -17.87
N SER A 22 19.27 -19.56 -18.74
CA SER A 22 18.75 -20.85 -19.24
C SER A 22 18.46 -21.84 -18.12
N LEU A 23 19.23 -21.77 -17.02
CA LEU A 23 18.95 -22.50 -15.80
C LEU A 23 17.93 -21.73 -14.95
N ILE A 24 16.72 -22.29 -14.85
CA ILE A 24 15.57 -21.68 -14.16
C ILE A 24 15.93 -21.22 -12.74
N GLU A 25 16.67 -22.06 -12.01
CA GLU A 25 17.07 -21.82 -10.62
C GLU A 25 17.91 -20.55 -10.42
N LEU A 26 18.53 -20.00 -11.48
CA LEU A 26 19.34 -18.78 -11.38
C LEU A 26 18.54 -17.49 -11.54
N ASN A 27 17.28 -17.59 -11.98
CA ASN A 27 16.43 -16.41 -12.18
C ASN A 27 15.79 -16.00 -10.86
N ASP A 28 16.06 -14.78 -10.40
CA ASP A 28 15.47 -14.21 -9.19
C ASP A 28 14.24 -13.33 -9.47
N VAL A 29 13.94 -13.05 -10.74
CA VAL A 29 12.72 -12.35 -11.18
C VAL A 29 12.10 -13.10 -12.35
N LEU A 30 10.77 -13.32 -12.30
CA LEU A 30 10.01 -13.90 -13.40
C LEU A 30 8.78 -13.07 -13.76
N TYR A 31 8.68 -12.73 -15.05
CA TYR A 31 7.55 -12.05 -15.66
C TYR A 31 6.65 -13.04 -16.40
N LEU A 32 5.49 -13.33 -15.80
CA LEU A 32 4.49 -14.30 -16.26
C LEU A 32 3.09 -13.65 -16.41
N ASN A 33 3.07 -12.34 -16.62
CA ASN A 33 1.87 -11.55 -16.83
C ASN A 33 1.26 -11.76 -18.22
N ASN A 34 -0.06 -11.56 -18.33
CA ASN A 34 -0.83 -11.63 -19.59
C ASN A 34 -0.73 -12.99 -20.32
N LYS A 35 -0.71 -14.12 -19.59
CA LYS A 35 -0.60 -15.47 -20.17
C LYS A 35 -1.88 -16.29 -20.06
N LEU A 36 -2.93 -15.71 -19.48
CA LEU A 36 -4.24 -16.33 -19.25
C LEU A 36 -4.18 -17.55 -18.33
N TYR A 37 -3.15 -17.66 -17.49
CA TYR A 37 -3.03 -18.78 -16.55
C TYR A 37 -4.26 -18.82 -15.63
N LYS A 38 -4.90 -19.99 -15.53
CA LYS A 38 -6.04 -20.25 -14.65
C LYS A 38 -5.64 -20.91 -13.34
N LYS A 39 -4.51 -21.62 -13.37
CA LYS A 39 -3.99 -22.39 -12.24
C LYS A 39 -2.47 -22.37 -12.25
N ILE A 40 -1.89 -22.38 -11.06
CA ILE A 40 -0.47 -22.66 -10.83
C ILE A 40 -0.38 -24.10 -10.33
N GLU A 41 0.41 -24.92 -11.01
CA GLU A 41 0.85 -26.21 -10.47
C GLU A 41 2.08 -26.00 -9.60
N CYS A 42 2.41 -26.97 -8.73
CA CYS A 42 3.56 -26.85 -7.85
C CYS A 42 4.82 -26.54 -8.66
N LEU A 43 5.32 -25.31 -8.54
CA LEU A 43 6.50 -24.85 -9.25
C LEU A 43 7.71 -25.41 -8.52
N GLN A 44 8.38 -26.39 -9.10
CA GLN A 44 9.56 -26.97 -8.47
C GLN A 44 10.78 -26.17 -8.91
N ASN A 45 11.78 -26.05 -8.02
CA ASN A 45 13.09 -25.45 -8.34
C ASN A 45 13.10 -23.91 -8.51
N LEU A 46 12.11 -23.17 -8.01
CA LEU A 46 12.12 -21.70 -7.95
C LEU A 46 12.66 -21.15 -6.61
N ASN A 47 13.59 -21.86 -5.99
CA ASN A 47 14.06 -21.56 -4.64
C ASN A 47 14.74 -20.19 -4.55
N ASN A 48 15.37 -19.69 -5.61
CA ASN A 48 16.05 -18.38 -5.62
C ASN A 48 15.16 -17.21 -6.05
N LEU A 49 13.90 -17.49 -6.40
CA LEU A 49 12.98 -16.48 -6.90
C LEU A 49 12.67 -15.45 -5.81
N LYS A 50 12.90 -14.18 -6.11
CA LYS A 50 12.62 -13.03 -5.23
C LYS A 50 11.41 -12.24 -5.68
N ALA A 51 11.14 -12.14 -6.98
CA ALA A 51 9.98 -11.42 -7.50
C ALA A 51 9.22 -12.23 -8.55
N LEU A 52 7.91 -12.31 -8.39
CA LEU A 52 7.03 -13.06 -9.28
C LEU A 52 5.87 -12.18 -9.75
N TYR A 53 5.82 -11.94 -11.06
CA TYR A 53 4.76 -11.16 -11.71
C TYR A 53 3.77 -12.10 -12.40
N LEU A 54 2.58 -12.23 -11.83
CA LEU A 54 1.47 -13.03 -12.32
C LEU A 54 0.22 -12.18 -12.60
N ASN A 55 0.40 -10.87 -12.74
CA ASN A 55 -0.68 -9.94 -12.99
C ASN A 55 -1.36 -10.17 -14.35
N ASN A 56 -2.64 -9.79 -14.44
CA ASN A 56 -3.46 -9.94 -15.65
C ASN A 56 -3.51 -11.40 -16.17
N ASN A 57 -3.81 -12.33 -15.28
CA ASN A 57 -4.09 -13.72 -15.63
C ASN A 57 -5.56 -14.05 -15.28
N ALA A 58 -5.90 -15.32 -15.21
CA ALA A 58 -7.24 -15.79 -14.85
C ALA A 58 -7.17 -16.71 -13.62
N LEU A 59 -6.20 -16.49 -12.73
CA LEU A 59 -5.98 -17.33 -11.55
C LEU A 59 -7.16 -17.24 -10.60
N GLU A 60 -7.73 -18.38 -10.25
CA GLU A 60 -8.87 -18.43 -9.33
C GLU A 60 -8.42 -18.64 -7.87
N ARG A 61 -7.21 -19.17 -7.69
CA ARG A 61 -6.63 -19.54 -6.39
C ARG A 61 -5.13 -19.28 -6.37
N ILE A 62 -4.63 -18.98 -5.17
CA ILE A 62 -3.20 -18.94 -4.88
C ILE A 62 -2.78 -20.36 -4.50
N CYS A 63 -1.89 -20.99 -5.28
CA CYS A 63 -1.37 -22.32 -5.00
C CYS A 63 -0.03 -22.55 -5.69
N GLY A 64 0.68 -23.62 -5.33
CA GLY A 64 1.90 -24.04 -6.01
C GLY A 64 3.12 -23.16 -5.78
N LEU A 65 3.09 -22.29 -4.75
CA LEU A 65 4.16 -21.38 -4.37
C LEU A 65 5.00 -21.87 -3.17
N ASP A 66 4.76 -23.10 -2.69
CA ASP A 66 5.36 -23.62 -1.45
C ASP A 66 6.90 -23.66 -1.46
N SER A 67 7.50 -23.85 -2.64
CA SER A 67 8.95 -23.88 -2.86
C SER A 67 9.60 -22.48 -2.94
N CYS A 68 8.80 -21.44 -3.20
CA CYS A 68 9.27 -20.06 -3.41
C CYS A 68 9.60 -19.34 -2.09
N VAL A 69 10.30 -20.01 -1.17
CA VAL A 69 10.55 -19.56 0.21
C VAL A 69 11.37 -18.27 0.30
N ASN A 70 12.05 -17.87 -0.79
CA ASN A 70 12.82 -16.64 -0.87
C ASN A 70 12.07 -15.48 -1.54
N LEU A 71 10.78 -15.65 -1.84
CA LEU A 71 9.98 -14.63 -2.50
C LEU A 71 9.82 -13.40 -1.61
N VAL A 72 10.12 -12.24 -2.17
CA VAL A 72 10.05 -10.91 -1.56
C VAL A 72 8.89 -10.10 -2.11
N ALA A 73 8.58 -10.24 -3.41
CA ALA A 73 7.50 -9.52 -4.07
C ALA A 73 6.62 -10.47 -4.90
N LEU A 74 5.31 -10.41 -4.67
CA LEU A 74 4.30 -11.19 -5.38
C LEU A 74 3.22 -10.28 -5.94
N TYR A 75 3.10 -10.26 -7.27
CA TYR A 75 2.09 -9.48 -7.98
C TYR A 75 1.05 -10.40 -8.59
N LEU A 76 -0.16 -10.37 -8.04
CA LEU A 76 -1.33 -11.17 -8.43
C LEU A 76 -2.51 -10.28 -8.84
N ASN A 77 -2.27 -9.01 -9.15
CA ASN A 77 -3.34 -8.09 -9.50
C ASN A 77 -4.04 -8.45 -10.81
N SER A 78 -5.32 -8.09 -10.92
CA SER A 78 -6.19 -8.40 -12.06
C SER A 78 -6.22 -9.91 -12.36
N ASN A 79 -6.68 -10.66 -11.36
CA ASN A 79 -6.94 -12.10 -11.44
C ASN A 79 -8.39 -12.38 -10.97
N ARG A 80 -8.71 -13.64 -10.64
CA ARG A 80 -10.04 -14.06 -10.17
C ARG A 80 -9.97 -14.69 -8.78
N ILE A 81 -8.99 -14.30 -7.98
CA ILE A 81 -8.73 -14.87 -6.66
C ILE A 81 -9.83 -14.41 -5.71
N SER A 82 -10.45 -15.35 -5.01
CA SER A 82 -11.52 -15.05 -4.05
C SER A 82 -11.10 -15.23 -2.59
N LYS A 83 -9.94 -15.86 -2.35
CA LYS A 83 -9.42 -16.20 -1.03
C LYS A 83 -7.90 -16.01 -0.96
N ILE A 84 -7.44 -15.42 0.14
CA ILE A 84 -6.02 -15.39 0.48
C ILE A 84 -5.67 -16.73 1.14
N GLU A 85 -4.79 -17.51 0.53
CA GLU A 85 -4.42 -18.84 1.00
C GLU A 85 -3.04 -19.26 0.47
N ASN A 86 -2.45 -20.30 1.06
CA ASN A 86 -1.18 -20.90 0.59
C ASN A 86 0.01 -19.92 0.52
N LEU A 87 0.07 -18.95 1.43
CA LEU A 87 1.18 -17.99 1.57
C LEU A 87 2.08 -18.27 2.78
N SER A 88 1.78 -19.28 3.60
CA SER A 88 2.44 -19.54 4.89
C SER A 88 3.94 -19.86 4.79
N SER A 89 4.39 -20.40 3.64
CA SER A 89 5.79 -20.66 3.34
C SER A 89 6.60 -19.40 2.97
N LEU A 90 5.92 -18.33 2.53
CA LEU A 90 6.52 -17.11 1.97
C LEU A 90 6.94 -16.12 3.06
N LYS A 91 7.72 -16.60 4.03
CA LYS A 91 8.08 -15.83 5.24
C LYS A 91 8.90 -14.57 4.97
N LYS A 92 9.52 -14.46 3.79
CA LYS A 92 10.31 -13.29 3.37
C LYS A 92 9.52 -12.27 2.54
N LEU A 93 8.22 -12.51 2.33
CA LEU A 93 7.40 -11.63 1.50
C LEU A 93 7.27 -10.25 2.15
N ARG A 94 7.60 -9.21 1.37
CA ARG A 94 7.52 -7.80 1.75
C ARG A 94 6.43 -7.06 0.97
N ILE A 95 6.19 -7.45 -0.27
CA ILE A 95 5.19 -6.83 -1.15
C ILE A 95 4.20 -7.89 -1.63
N LEU A 96 2.91 -7.65 -1.37
CA LEU A 96 1.82 -8.47 -1.87
C LEU A 96 0.78 -7.58 -2.56
N ASN A 97 0.67 -7.72 -3.88
CA ASN A 97 -0.35 -7.03 -4.66
C ASN A 97 -1.46 -8.00 -5.09
N LEU A 98 -2.66 -7.80 -4.53
CA LEU A 98 -3.89 -8.54 -4.80
C LEU A 98 -5.00 -7.63 -5.33
N GLU A 99 -4.64 -6.47 -5.87
CA GLU A 99 -5.58 -5.53 -6.48
C GLU A 99 -6.45 -6.20 -7.56
N ASP A 100 -7.70 -5.77 -7.71
CA ASP A 100 -8.59 -6.21 -8.80
C ASP A 100 -8.77 -7.74 -8.81
N ASN A 101 -9.34 -8.24 -7.71
CA ASN A 101 -9.68 -9.63 -7.46
C ASN A 101 -11.07 -9.70 -6.78
N TYR A 102 -11.49 -10.88 -6.33
CA TYR A 102 -12.80 -11.12 -5.68
C TYR A 102 -12.68 -11.44 -4.19
N ILE A 103 -11.64 -10.93 -3.51
CA ILE A 103 -11.38 -11.20 -2.10
C ILE A 103 -12.41 -10.48 -1.25
N ASN A 104 -13.02 -11.19 -0.30
CA ASN A 104 -14.04 -10.64 0.60
C ASN A 104 -13.61 -10.59 2.07
N VAL A 105 -12.59 -11.36 2.45
CA VAL A 105 -12.07 -11.44 3.83
C VAL A 105 -10.55 -11.37 3.79
N ILE A 106 -9.97 -10.62 4.73
CA ILE A 106 -8.53 -10.61 5.01
C ILE A 106 -8.26 -11.77 5.97
N GLU A 107 -7.46 -12.75 5.54
CA GLU A 107 -7.12 -13.95 6.30
C GLU A 107 -5.78 -14.53 5.84
N ASN A 108 -5.17 -15.42 6.63
CA ASN A 108 -3.97 -16.18 6.29
C ASN A 108 -2.73 -15.32 5.97
N LEU A 109 -2.62 -14.14 6.60
CA LEU A 109 -1.47 -13.22 6.47
C LEU A 109 -0.61 -13.17 7.73
N GLU A 110 -1.01 -13.84 8.81
CA GLU A 110 -0.35 -13.79 10.13
C GLU A 110 1.10 -14.27 10.12
N ASN A 111 1.46 -15.16 9.19
CA ASN A 111 2.82 -15.67 9.03
C ASN A 111 3.75 -14.74 8.23
N LEU A 112 3.22 -13.70 7.60
CA LEU A 112 3.98 -12.76 6.76
C LEU A 112 4.54 -11.61 7.60
N CYS A 113 5.43 -11.93 8.54
CA CYS A 113 5.93 -10.97 9.54
C CYS A 113 6.69 -9.77 8.94
N TYR A 114 7.25 -9.93 7.73
CA TYR A 114 8.00 -8.90 7.02
C TYR A 114 7.18 -8.18 5.94
N LEU A 115 5.87 -8.40 5.88
CA LEU A 115 5.00 -7.72 4.92
C LEU A 115 5.00 -6.22 5.20
N GLU A 116 5.38 -5.42 4.22
CA GLU A 116 5.52 -3.96 4.28
C GLU A 116 4.47 -3.24 3.45
N ASP A 117 4.13 -3.80 2.29
CA ASP A 117 3.19 -3.24 1.31
C ASP A 117 2.12 -4.29 0.95
N LEU A 118 0.88 -3.97 1.31
CA LEU A 118 -0.28 -4.79 1.00
C LEU A 118 -1.29 -3.97 0.18
N ASN A 119 -1.49 -4.39 -1.06
CA ASN A 119 -2.52 -3.82 -1.93
C ASN A 119 -3.69 -4.79 -2.09
N LEU A 120 -4.85 -4.39 -1.56
CA LEU A 120 -6.14 -5.08 -1.64
C LEU A 120 -7.21 -4.19 -2.28
N SER A 121 -6.82 -3.16 -3.05
CA SER A 121 -7.79 -2.30 -3.70
C SER A 121 -8.63 -3.04 -4.73
N SER A 122 -9.82 -2.51 -5.04
CA SER A 122 -10.69 -3.07 -6.08
C SER A 122 -11.02 -4.55 -5.82
N ASN A 123 -11.41 -4.84 -4.58
CA ASN A 123 -11.86 -6.16 -4.14
C ASN A 123 -13.30 -6.07 -3.59
N CYS A 124 -13.75 -7.13 -2.93
CA CYS A 124 -15.10 -7.23 -2.35
C CYS A 124 -15.07 -7.21 -0.80
N LEU A 125 -14.07 -6.59 -0.18
CA LEU A 125 -13.97 -6.51 1.28
C LEU A 125 -15.17 -5.74 1.85
N GLY A 126 -15.80 -6.28 2.89
CA GLY A 126 -17.01 -5.70 3.50
C GLY A 126 -18.34 -6.18 2.89
N ASP A 127 -18.33 -6.85 1.73
CA ASP A 127 -19.56 -7.30 1.06
C ASP A 127 -20.36 -8.35 1.85
N LYS A 128 -19.67 -9.14 2.67
CA LYS A 128 -20.24 -10.20 3.50
C LYS A 128 -20.31 -9.83 4.99
N GLY A 129 -20.21 -8.54 5.32
CA GLY A 129 -20.17 -8.03 6.69
C GLY A 129 -18.78 -7.57 7.11
N CYS A 130 -18.56 -7.48 8.43
CA CYS A 130 -17.34 -6.94 9.03
C CYS A 130 -16.07 -7.56 8.43
N CYS A 131 -15.15 -6.72 7.97
CA CYS A 131 -13.86 -7.16 7.47
C CYS A 131 -12.90 -7.38 8.65
N MET A 132 -12.22 -8.54 8.68
CA MET A 132 -11.38 -8.97 9.81
C MET A 132 -9.98 -8.30 9.82
N VAL A 133 -9.97 -6.96 9.77
CA VAL A 133 -8.76 -6.12 9.67
C VAL A 133 -7.86 -6.25 10.90
N SER A 134 -8.40 -6.65 12.05
CA SER A 134 -7.63 -6.91 13.28
C SER A 134 -6.48 -7.89 13.08
N LEU A 135 -6.58 -8.84 12.14
CA LEU A 135 -5.50 -9.78 11.85
C LEU A 135 -4.21 -9.08 11.37
N LEU A 136 -4.32 -7.90 10.74
CA LEU A 136 -3.18 -7.14 10.25
C LEU A 136 -2.31 -6.57 11.39
N GLU A 137 -2.79 -6.56 12.63
CA GLU A 137 -1.98 -6.19 13.80
C GLU A 137 -0.77 -7.13 13.99
N ASN A 138 -0.84 -8.35 13.44
CA ASN A 138 0.28 -9.30 13.44
C ASN A 138 1.39 -8.90 12.45
N ASN A 139 1.08 -8.15 11.40
CA ASN A 139 2.02 -7.71 10.37
C ASN A 139 2.72 -6.42 10.82
N LYS A 140 3.62 -6.54 11.79
CA LYS A 140 4.29 -5.39 12.44
C LYS A 140 5.11 -4.52 11.49
N CYS A 141 5.57 -5.07 10.36
CA CYS A 141 6.31 -4.34 9.34
C CYS A 141 5.42 -3.58 8.34
N LEU A 142 4.09 -3.72 8.42
CA LEU A 142 3.18 -3.12 7.45
C LEU A 142 3.20 -1.59 7.55
N THR A 143 3.60 -0.94 6.45
CA THR A 143 3.71 0.52 6.36
C THR A 143 2.82 1.11 5.27
N ILE A 144 2.51 0.34 4.23
CA ILE A 144 1.67 0.75 3.11
C ILE A 144 0.48 -0.21 3.04
N LEU A 145 -0.72 0.35 3.12
CA LEU A 145 -1.97 -0.41 3.03
C LEU A 145 -2.94 0.27 2.08
N ASN A 146 -3.37 -0.45 1.06
CA ASN A 146 -4.39 0.01 0.13
C ASN A 146 -5.65 -0.87 0.21
N LEU A 147 -6.73 -0.27 0.68
CA LEU A 147 -8.08 -0.84 0.82
C LEU A 147 -9.11 -0.08 -0.03
N SER A 148 -8.66 0.77 -0.96
CA SER A 148 -9.55 1.59 -1.77
C SER A 148 -10.45 0.76 -2.69
N ASN A 149 -11.59 1.29 -3.12
CA ASN A 149 -12.52 0.61 -4.02
C ASN A 149 -12.98 -0.77 -3.48
N ASN A 150 -13.43 -0.80 -2.22
CA ASN A 150 -14.04 -1.97 -1.59
C ASN A 150 -15.46 -1.58 -1.08
N LYS A 151 -16.06 -2.41 -0.24
CA LYS A 151 -17.36 -2.18 0.40
C LYS A 151 -17.22 -2.10 1.93
N ILE A 152 -16.10 -1.57 2.40
CA ILE A 152 -15.78 -1.47 3.81
C ILE A 152 -16.71 -0.48 4.52
N GLU A 153 -17.14 -0.85 5.73
CA GLU A 153 -17.99 -0.05 6.61
C GLU A 153 -17.18 0.60 7.75
N GLU A 154 -17.84 1.38 8.60
CA GLU A 154 -17.21 2.18 9.66
C GLU A 154 -16.73 1.37 10.86
N ASP A 155 -17.19 0.13 10.98
CA ASP A 155 -16.84 -0.80 12.06
C ASP A 155 -15.35 -1.11 12.15
N ILE A 156 -14.62 -1.04 11.02
CA ILE A 156 -13.19 -1.32 11.01
C ILE A 156 -12.30 -0.13 11.41
N LEU A 157 -12.86 1.07 11.61
CA LEU A 157 -12.08 2.30 11.80
C LEU A 157 -11.18 2.23 13.06
N ASP A 158 -11.68 1.60 14.12
CA ASP A 158 -10.93 1.40 15.36
C ASP A 158 -9.78 0.40 15.15
N ASN A 159 -10.03 -0.70 14.44
CA ASN A 159 -9.00 -1.68 14.09
C ASN A 159 -7.90 -1.08 13.22
N LEU A 160 -8.25 -0.29 12.21
CA LEU A 160 -7.27 0.43 11.39
C LEU A 160 -6.48 1.46 12.21
N SER A 161 -7.13 2.09 13.18
CA SER A 161 -6.47 3.05 14.07
C SER A 161 -5.41 2.38 14.97
N ASN A 162 -5.42 1.06 15.14
CA ASN A 162 -4.40 0.31 15.88
C ASN A 162 -3.12 0.04 15.07
N LEU A 163 -3.16 0.18 13.73
CA LEU A 163 -2.01 -0.08 12.85
C LEU A 163 -1.01 1.09 12.87
N LYS A 164 -0.37 1.34 14.02
CA LYS A 164 0.45 2.53 14.31
C LYS A 164 1.68 2.70 13.40
N ASN A 165 2.11 1.65 12.72
CA ASN A 165 3.28 1.66 11.84
C ASN A 165 2.94 2.10 10.39
N LEU A 166 1.67 2.35 10.08
CA LEU A 166 1.28 2.81 8.75
C LEU A 166 1.82 4.21 8.44
N ASN A 167 2.50 4.30 7.29
CA ASN A 167 2.98 5.54 6.68
C ASN A 167 2.04 6.00 5.56
N ILE A 168 1.43 5.06 4.84
CA ILE A 168 0.55 5.33 3.70
C ILE A 168 -0.71 4.47 3.85
N LEU A 169 -1.88 5.12 3.81
CA LEU A 169 -3.17 4.45 3.84
C LEU A 169 -4.05 4.96 2.70
N TYR A 170 -4.63 4.05 1.94
CA TYR A 170 -5.66 4.35 0.95
C TYR A 170 -6.95 3.62 1.33
N ILE A 171 -8.04 4.35 1.52
CA ILE A 171 -9.33 3.80 1.92
C ILE A 171 -10.51 4.48 1.21
N MET A 172 -10.23 5.37 0.26
CA MET A 172 -11.24 6.00 -0.57
C MET A 172 -12.09 5.00 -1.37
N ASN A 173 -13.24 5.48 -1.84
CA ASN A 173 -14.20 4.68 -2.61
C ASN A 173 -14.71 3.45 -1.86
N ASN A 174 -14.89 3.59 -0.54
CA ASN A 174 -15.65 2.66 0.29
C ASN A 174 -16.98 3.35 0.68
N PRO A 175 -18.13 2.94 0.11
CA PRO A 175 -19.40 3.62 0.31
C PRO A 175 -19.82 3.73 1.78
N GLY A 176 -19.53 2.71 2.60
CA GLY A 176 -19.82 2.72 4.03
C GLY A 176 -19.11 3.85 4.79
N LEU A 177 -17.87 4.14 4.42
CA LEU A 177 -17.05 5.19 5.06
C LEU A 177 -17.46 6.61 4.68
N SER A 178 -18.17 6.80 3.56
CA SER A 178 -18.63 8.14 3.14
C SER A 178 -19.57 8.80 4.16
N LYS A 179 -20.22 8.02 5.01
CA LYS A 179 -21.08 8.48 6.11
C LYS A 179 -20.25 9.19 7.20
N TYR A 180 -19.01 8.77 7.39
CA TYR A 180 -18.15 9.25 8.46
C TYR A 180 -17.33 10.47 8.01
N LYS A 181 -17.90 11.68 8.13
CA LYS A 181 -17.31 12.93 7.62
C LYS A 181 -15.88 13.24 8.09
N ASN A 182 -15.43 12.65 9.19
CA ASN A 182 -14.17 13.00 9.85
C ASN A 182 -13.15 11.84 9.93
N TYR A 183 -13.24 10.79 9.09
CA TYR A 183 -12.32 9.65 9.20
C TYR A 183 -10.87 10.08 8.94
N ARG A 184 -10.67 11.08 8.07
CA ARG A 184 -9.35 11.69 7.84
C ARG A 184 -8.79 12.28 9.11
N LYS A 185 -9.57 13.10 9.83
CA LYS A 185 -9.14 13.68 11.11
C LYS A 185 -8.83 12.58 12.12
N LEU A 186 -9.67 11.54 12.18
CA LEU A 186 -9.45 10.36 13.03
C LEU A 186 -8.08 9.74 12.76
N PHE A 187 -7.78 9.35 11.52
CA PHE A 187 -6.49 8.71 11.20
C PHE A 187 -5.30 9.64 11.35
N VAL A 188 -5.41 10.91 10.96
CA VAL A 188 -4.34 11.90 11.21
C VAL A 188 -4.07 12.03 12.72
N HIS A 189 -5.11 11.94 13.55
CA HIS A 189 -4.97 11.97 14.99
C HIS A 189 -4.39 10.66 15.56
N THR A 190 -4.88 9.50 15.16
CA THR A 190 -4.55 8.20 15.77
C THR A 190 -3.25 7.59 15.23
N LEU A 191 -2.93 7.80 13.95
CA LEU A 191 -1.75 7.29 13.25
C LEU A 191 -0.68 8.39 13.12
N LYS A 192 0.25 8.41 14.08
CA LYS A 192 1.26 9.49 14.18
C LYS A 192 2.33 9.45 13.09
N ASN A 193 2.59 8.28 12.52
CA ASN A 193 3.56 8.08 11.44
C ASN A 193 2.96 8.25 10.04
N LEU A 194 1.63 8.41 9.94
CA LEU A 194 0.96 8.54 8.66
C LEU A 194 1.40 9.82 7.95
N THR A 195 1.92 9.65 6.74
CA THR A 195 2.42 10.71 5.85
C THR A 195 1.48 10.96 4.68
N PHE A 196 0.77 9.93 4.21
CA PHE A 196 -0.21 10.03 3.13
C PHE A 196 -1.52 9.31 3.49
N LEU A 197 -2.63 9.97 3.18
CA LEU A 197 -3.97 9.38 3.24
C LEU A 197 -4.76 9.78 1.99
N ASP A 198 -5.29 8.79 1.26
CA ASP A 198 -6.12 8.97 0.06
C ASP A 198 -5.51 9.92 -0.97
N TYR A 199 -4.25 9.66 -1.33
CA TYR A 199 -3.45 10.45 -2.29
C TYR A 199 -3.17 11.89 -1.86
N LYS A 200 -3.53 12.28 -0.64
CA LYS A 200 -3.20 13.60 -0.08
C LYS A 200 -2.14 13.48 1.02
N PRO A 201 -1.02 14.22 0.91
CA PRO A 201 -0.04 14.26 1.98
C PRO A 201 -0.67 14.86 3.24
N ILE A 202 -0.17 14.45 4.40
CA ILE A 202 -0.54 14.99 5.69
C ILE A 202 0.56 15.97 6.10
N THR A 203 0.23 17.25 6.12
CA THR A 203 1.20 18.28 6.49
C THR A 203 1.29 18.43 8.01
N ASN A 204 2.40 19.00 8.50
CA ASN A 204 2.54 19.34 9.92
C ASN A 204 1.45 20.33 10.39
N GLU A 205 1.07 21.27 9.52
CA GLU A 205 -0.01 22.22 9.74
C GLU A 205 -1.38 21.52 9.89
N GLU A 206 -1.70 20.57 9.01
CA GLU A 206 -2.90 19.74 9.14
C GLU A 206 -2.89 18.99 10.47
N ARG A 207 -1.74 18.40 10.83
CA ARG A 207 -1.59 17.64 12.07
C ARG A 207 -1.81 18.53 13.30
N ARG A 208 -1.33 19.78 13.31
CA ARG A 208 -1.62 20.78 14.37
C ARG A 208 -3.11 21.10 14.47
N CYS A 209 -3.75 21.42 13.34
CA CYS A 209 -5.19 21.71 13.29
C CYS A 209 -6.03 20.53 13.79
N VAL A 210 -5.69 19.31 13.39
CA VAL A 210 -6.35 18.08 13.85
C VAL A 210 -6.14 17.86 15.35
N GLN A 211 -4.94 18.06 15.88
CA GLN A 211 -4.70 17.98 17.32
C GLN A 211 -5.56 18.99 18.11
N ALA A 212 -5.63 20.23 17.64
CA ALA A 212 -6.47 21.26 18.25
C ALA A 212 -7.97 20.93 18.15
N PHE A 213 -8.41 20.32 17.04
CA PHE A 213 -9.78 19.83 16.88
C PHE A 213 -10.15 18.78 17.93
N PHE A 214 -9.29 17.79 18.17
CA PHE A 214 -9.56 16.75 19.17
C PHE A 214 -9.44 17.28 20.62
N ALA A 215 -8.67 18.34 20.86
CA ALA A 215 -8.52 18.94 22.19
C ALA A 215 -9.64 19.94 22.54
N TYR A 216 -10.06 20.78 21.58
CA TYR A 216 -10.93 21.94 21.83
C TYR A 216 -12.08 22.08 20.81
N GLY A 217 -12.32 21.06 19.99
CA GLY A 217 -13.36 21.08 18.96
C GLY A 217 -13.08 22.04 17.81
N THR A 218 -14.14 22.41 17.09
CA THR A 218 -14.07 23.28 15.90
C THR A 218 -13.46 24.65 16.18
N LYS A 219 -13.66 25.20 17.38
CA LYS A 219 -13.07 26.48 17.78
C LYS A 219 -11.54 26.39 17.89
N GLY A 220 -11.02 25.33 18.49
CA GLY A 220 -9.58 25.07 18.55
C GLY A 220 -8.93 24.96 17.18
N GLU A 221 -9.57 24.23 16.28
CA GLU A 221 -9.12 24.10 14.89
C GLU A 221 -9.04 25.46 14.17
N GLN A 222 -10.07 26.30 14.33
CA GLN A 222 -10.10 27.64 13.72
C GLN A 222 -9.04 28.57 14.30
N ASP A 223 -8.82 28.52 15.61
CA ASP A 223 -7.82 29.37 16.26
C ASP A 223 -6.40 28.93 15.90
N GLU A 224 -6.13 27.63 15.79
CA GLU A 224 -4.84 27.12 15.33
C GLU A 224 -4.59 27.46 13.85
N LEU A 225 -5.62 27.37 13.00
CA LEU A 225 -5.52 27.78 11.60
C LEU A 225 -5.20 29.27 11.44
N LYS A 226 -5.74 30.14 12.31
CA LYS A 226 -5.38 31.57 12.31
C LYS A 226 -3.92 31.80 12.67
N LYS A 227 -3.39 31.06 13.65
CA LYS A 227 -1.98 31.13 14.04
C LYS A 227 -1.07 30.71 12.88
N ILE A 228 -1.36 29.58 12.24
CA ILE A 228 -0.59 29.09 11.08
C ILE A 228 -0.58 30.13 9.96
N LYS A 229 -1.72 30.74 9.64
CA LYS A 229 -1.79 31.81 8.63
C LYS A 229 -0.96 33.03 9.00
N LEU A 230 -0.91 33.40 10.27
CA LEU A 230 -0.09 34.51 10.76
C LEU A 230 1.41 34.17 10.66
N GLU A 231 1.81 32.96 11.07
CA GLU A 231 3.18 32.43 10.95
C GLU A 231 3.65 32.46 9.48
N GLN A 232 2.86 31.91 8.55
CA GLN A 232 3.16 31.91 7.12
C GLN A 232 3.27 33.32 6.54
N LYS A 233 2.42 34.26 6.99
CA LYS A 233 2.48 35.66 6.55
C LYS A 233 3.79 36.33 7.02
N MET A 234 4.17 36.14 8.27
CA MET A 234 5.42 36.68 8.82
C MET A 234 6.65 36.08 8.12
N GLU A 235 6.66 34.77 7.86
CA GLU A 235 7.73 34.10 7.11
C GLU A 235 7.85 34.62 5.67
N HIS A 236 6.72 34.85 5.01
CA HIS A 236 6.70 35.44 3.68
C HIS A 236 7.25 36.87 3.68
N GLU A 237 6.80 37.72 4.59
CA GLU A 237 7.29 39.09 4.75
C GLU A 237 8.80 39.12 5.01
N HIS A 238 9.28 38.28 5.93
CA HIS A 238 10.71 38.16 6.23
C HIS A 238 11.54 37.67 5.02
N SER A 239 11.01 36.72 4.24
CA SER A 239 11.67 36.23 3.03
C SER A 239 11.79 37.32 1.96
N VAL A 240 10.75 38.14 1.79
CA VAL A 240 10.74 39.28 0.87
C VAL A 240 11.75 40.34 1.31
N GLU A 241 11.83 40.65 2.60
CA GLU A 241 12.83 41.56 3.16
C GLU A 241 14.26 41.08 2.90
N CYS A 242 14.54 39.80 3.14
CA CYS A 242 15.84 39.19 2.86
C CYS A 242 16.23 39.30 1.38
N MET A 243 15.28 39.03 0.46
CA MET A 243 15.52 39.15 -0.99
C MET A 243 15.78 40.58 -1.44
N ASN A 244 15.08 41.56 -0.86
CA ASN A 244 15.31 42.97 -1.14
C ASN A 244 16.70 43.42 -0.67
N LEU A 245 17.09 43.02 0.55
CA LEU A 245 18.43 43.30 1.09
C LEU A 245 19.53 42.67 0.22
N TYR A 246 19.34 41.42 -0.21
CA TYR A 246 20.28 40.74 -1.11
C TYR A 246 20.38 41.44 -2.47
N THR A 247 19.27 41.90 -3.03
CA THR A 247 19.24 42.63 -4.31
C THR A 247 19.96 43.97 -4.19
N LEU A 248 19.70 44.72 -3.10
CA LEU A 248 20.41 45.97 -2.80
C LEU A 248 21.91 45.74 -2.62
N PHE A 249 22.30 44.65 -1.95
CA PHE A 249 23.70 44.27 -1.79
C PHE A 249 24.39 43.94 -3.11
N ILE A 250 23.75 43.17 -4.00
CA ILE A 250 24.27 42.90 -5.36
C ILE A 250 24.43 44.19 -6.16
N ILE A 251 23.44 45.09 -6.09
CA ILE A 251 23.50 46.39 -6.76
C ILE A 251 24.71 47.17 -6.23
N TYR A 252 24.87 47.26 -4.92
CA TYR A 252 25.99 47.96 -4.29
C TYR A 252 27.35 47.42 -4.77
N ILE A 253 27.52 46.09 -4.84
CA ILE A 253 28.76 45.46 -5.35
C ILE A 253 28.99 45.72 -6.85
N LYS A 254 27.95 45.93 -7.66
CA LYS A 254 28.12 46.19 -9.10
C LYS A 254 28.56 47.62 -9.41
N TYR A 255 28.33 48.56 -8.50
CA TYR A 255 28.64 49.99 -8.69
C TYR A 255 29.90 50.46 -7.95
N PHE A 256 30.64 49.52 -7.34
CA PHE A 256 31.95 49.73 -6.71
C PHE A 256 32.93 48.66 -7.18
#